data_AF-A0A0J7YYX5-F1
#
_entry.id   AF-A0A0J7YYX5-F1
#
_cell.length_a   1.000
_cell.length_b   1.000
_cell.length_c   1.000
_cell.angle_alpha   90.00
_cell.angle_beta   90.00
_cell.angle_gamma   90.00
#
_symmetry.space_group_name_H-M   'P 1'
#
loop_
_entity.id
_entity.type
_entity.pdbx_description
1 polymer ?
#
loop_
_entity_poly.entity_id
_entity_poly.type
_entity_poly.pdbx_seq_one_letter_code
_entity_poly.pdbx_strand_id
1 'polypeptide(L)'
;MRLRALLDTDALGLKLLGGEDELDRTVRGVMTTDLRDPSRYLSGGELVLTGLAWRRDAADSEPFVRLLAQAGVAALGAGEAELGDIPDDLVLACARHRLPLFAVHESVAFATITEHVVRQVSGERAGDLAAVVDRHRRMMTSGPAGGGPDVVLDLLGSDLDLRAWVLSPTGRLIAGSKVGGPALAPEVCAKLAAEHLTAARTGRRGPHRLPLGSTQYSLFPIRSTGRSAQAARDVRETVLSEWLLAVEADASDWPEERLDLLQGVTQLIAVERDRRDAARTVRRRLAQEVLELVQTGAAPAEIAARLRVAAPVLLPGLGAAPHWQVVVARVEWEGGDIEEEGPIAQSLLEEILVDPLATGPEPSDRIAVAHTGDEAIALVPLPAVSSEHDGSETGILADALLDSVRDALSAGLDGDGRVTLGVSAAVHSAEGLRGALEEARHARRVAAARPGRVCAAGHQELASHVLLLPFVPDDVRRAFTARLLDPLRDYDRRHRAELIPTLEAFLDCDGSWTRCATRLHLHVNTLRYRVGRIEQLTSRDLSRLEDKLDFFLALRMS
;
A
#
# COMPACT_ATOMS: atom_id res chain seq x y z
N MET A 1 -32.47 -4.51 -9.25
CA MET A 1 -33.02 -4.40 -7.87
C MET A 1 -33.78 -5.69 -7.51
N ARG A 2 -34.02 -6.02 -6.22
CA ARG A 2 -34.87 -7.18 -5.82
C ARG A 2 -36.35 -6.80 -5.73
N LEU A 3 -37.27 -7.75 -5.93
CA LEU A 3 -38.72 -7.51 -5.82
C LEU A 3 -39.15 -6.98 -4.45
N ARG A 4 -38.57 -7.50 -3.36
CA ARG A 4 -38.88 -7.03 -1.99
C ARG A 4 -38.72 -5.51 -1.82
N ALA A 5 -37.76 -4.89 -2.51
CA ALA A 5 -37.51 -3.45 -2.41
C ALA A 5 -38.64 -2.59 -2.99
N LEU A 6 -39.49 -3.16 -3.86
CA LEU A 6 -40.66 -2.47 -4.40
C LEU A 6 -41.77 -2.32 -3.34
N LEU A 7 -41.86 -3.27 -2.39
CA LEU A 7 -42.84 -3.23 -1.31
C LEU A 7 -42.47 -2.23 -0.21
N ASP A 8 -41.18 -1.91 -0.06
CA ASP A 8 -40.71 -0.93 0.92
C ASP A 8 -41.03 0.53 0.52
N THR A 9 -41.56 0.75 -0.69
CA THR A 9 -41.90 2.08 -1.22
C THR A 9 -43.41 2.24 -1.35
N ASP A 10 -44.08 2.70 -0.27
CA ASP A 10 -45.53 2.92 -0.22
C ASP A 10 -46.09 3.76 -1.39
N ALA A 11 -45.29 4.69 -1.92
CA ALA A 11 -45.67 5.55 -3.04
C ALA A 11 -45.88 4.79 -4.37
N LEU A 12 -45.45 3.54 -4.47
CA LEU A 12 -45.67 2.71 -5.66
C LEU A 12 -47.04 2.03 -5.66
N GLY A 13 -47.79 2.07 -4.54
CA GLY A 13 -49.14 1.51 -4.45
C GLY A 13 -49.20 0.01 -4.77
N LEU A 14 -48.12 -0.72 -4.48
CA LEU A 14 -48.00 -2.16 -4.75
C LEU A 14 -48.41 -2.95 -3.51
N LYS A 15 -49.36 -3.88 -3.69
CA LYS A 15 -49.76 -4.83 -2.66
C LYS A 15 -49.52 -6.24 -3.13
N LEU A 16 -48.76 -7.03 -2.37
CA LEU A 16 -48.50 -8.42 -2.69
C LEU A 16 -49.77 -9.27 -2.51
N LEU A 17 -50.12 -10.05 -3.54
CA LEU A 17 -51.25 -11.00 -3.53
C LEU A 17 -50.79 -12.46 -3.46
N GLY A 18 -49.53 -12.74 -3.81
CA GLY A 18 -48.96 -14.10 -3.72
C GLY A 18 -47.50 -14.15 -4.18
N GLY A 19 -46.79 -15.22 -3.78
CA GLY A 19 -45.38 -15.44 -4.13
C GLY A 19 -44.37 -14.88 -3.11
N GLU A 20 -44.69 -14.92 -1.81
CA GLU A 20 -43.81 -14.44 -0.72
C GLU A 20 -42.40 -15.07 -0.76
N ASP A 21 -42.32 -16.37 -1.06
CA ASP A 21 -41.06 -17.12 -1.15
C ASP A 21 -40.17 -16.72 -2.35
N GLU A 22 -40.68 -15.88 -3.26
CA GLU A 22 -40.04 -15.52 -4.53
C GLU A 22 -39.59 -14.05 -4.59
N LEU A 23 -39.74 -13.30 -3.50
CA LEU A 23 -39.44 -11.86 -3.45
C LEU A 23 -37.95 -11.50 -3.58
N ASP A 24 -37.06 -12.50 -3.58
CA ASP A 24 -35.62 -12.32 -3.82
C ASP A 24 -35.22 -12.30 -5.30
N ARG A 25 -36.18 -12.49 -6.22
CA ARG A 25 -35.91 -12.36 -7.65
C ARG A 25 -35.46 -10.95 -8.01
N THR A 26 -34.54 -10.88 -8.97
CA THR A 26 -33.99 -9.63 -9.50
C THR A 26 -34.87 -9.10 -10.63
N VAL A 27 -35.29 -7.85 -10.51
CA VAL A 27 -35.96 -7.07 -11.56
C VAL A 27 -34.92 -6.34 -12.40
N ARG A 28 -35.00 -6.52 -13.71
CA ARG A 28 -34.11 -5.96 -14.74
C ARG A 28 -34.78 -4.94 -15.66
N GLY A 29 -36.09 -4.77 -15.57
CA GLY A 29 -36.84 -3.81 -16.39
C GLY A 29 -38.33 -3.91 -16.12
N VAL A 30 -39.11 -3.08 -16.81
CA VAL A 30 -40.58 -3.08 -16.76
C VAL A 30 -41.13 -3.19 -18.17
N MET A 31 -42.16 -4.02 -18.34
CA MET A 31 -42.91 -4.12 -19.58
C MET A 31 -44.39 -3.89 -19.28
N THR A 32 -44.98 -2.84 -19.85
CA THR A 32 -46.42 -2.61 -19.76
C THR A 32 -47.11 -3.15 -21.00
N THR A 33 -48.04 -4.10 -20.83
CA THR A 33 -48.72 -4.73 -21.97
C THR A 33 -50.07 -5.30 -21.60
N ASP A 34 -51.00 -5.24 -22.54
CA ASP A 34 -52.27 -5.96 -22.50
C ASP A 34 -52.45 -6.87 -23.75
N LEU A 35 -51.32 -7.32 -24.31
CA LEU A 35 -51.34 -8.35 -25.35
C LEU A 35 -51.63 -9.71 -24.73
N ARG A 36 -52.51 -10.49 -25.38
CA ARG A 36 -52.80 -11.88 -24.99
C ARG A 36 -51.58 -12.79 -25.01
N ASP A 37 -50.65 -12.51 -25.93
CA ASP A 37 -49.35 -13.18 -26.01
C ASP A 37 -48.25 -12.12 -26.13
N PRO A 38 -47.63 -11.73 -25.00
CA PRO A 38 -46.55 -10.76 -24.99
C PRO A 38 -45.16 -11.41 -25.21
N SER A 39 -45.08 -12.73 -25.40
CA SER A 39 -43.82 -13.50 -25.34
C SER A 39 -42.73 -12.97 -26.26
N ARG A 40 -43.11 -12.43 -27.44
CA ARG A 40 -42.16 -11.87 -28.43
C ARG A 40 -41.45 -10.59 -27.96
N TYR A 41 -41.93 -9.95 -26.88
CA TYR A 41 -41.39 -8.71 -26.33
C TYR A 41 -40.70 -8.91 -24.97
N LEU A 42 -40.67 -10.14 -24.47
CA LEU A 42 -40.10 -10.47 -23.17
C LEU A 42 -38.74 -11.15 -23.36
N SER A 43 -37.77 -10.74 -22.55
CA SER A 43 -36.39 -11.24 -22.53
C SER A 43 -36.01 -11.89 -21.20
N GLY A 44 -36.87 -11.79 -20.18
CA GLY A 44 -36.72 -12.39 -18.86
C GLY A 44 -36.21 -11.40 -17.81
N GLY A 45 -36.71 -11.53 -16.58
CA GLY A 45 -36.37 -10.67 -15.44
C GLY A 45 -37.15 -9.35 -15.37
N GLU A 46 -38.15 -9.14 -16.23
CA GLU A 46 -39.02 -7.97 -16.19
C GLU A 46 -40.08 -8.04 -15.09
N LEU A 47 -40.51 -6.89 -14.60
CA LEU A 47 -41.81 -6.70 -13.96
C LEU A 47 -42.83 -6.38 -15.07
N VAL A 48 -43.79 -7.27 -15.31
CA VAL A 48 -44.84 -7.03 -16.30
C VAL A 48 -46.00 -6.28 -15.63
N LEU A 49 -46.44 -5.17 -16.21
CA LEU A 49 -47.61 -4.40 -15.76
C LEU A 49 -48.76 -4.55 -16.77
N THR A 50 -49.97 -4.82 -16.30
CA THR A 50 -51.15 -5.05 -17.16
C THR A 50 -52.41 -4.43 -16.56
N GLY A 51 -53.23 -3.81 -17.42
CA GLY A 51 -54.56 -3.34 -17.05
C GLY A 51 -55.61 -4.46 -16.98
N LEU A 52 -55.28 -5.63 -17.56
CA LEU A 52 -56.12 -6.83 -17.72
C LEU A 52 -57.06 -6.81 -18.93
N ALA A 53 -56.90 -5.87 -19.86
CA ALA A 53 -57.74 -5.76 -21.07
C ALA A 53 -57.68 -6.98 -22.01
N TRP A 54 -56.71 -7.89 -21.84
CA TRP A 54 -56.64 -9.15 -22.58
C TRP A 54 -57.66 -10.19 -22.10
N ARG A 55 -58.11 -10.10 -20.84
CA ARG A 55 -58.95 -11.07 -20.13
C ARG A 55 -60.42 -10.88 -20.49
N ARG A 56 -61.07 -11.90 -21.07
CA ARG A 56 -62.51 -11.92 -21.34
C ARG A 56 -63.28 -12.79 -20.36
N ASP A 57 -62.69 -13.91 -19.96
CA ASP A 57 -63.23 -14.83 -18.96
C ASP A 57 -62.11 -15.44 -18.10
N ALA A 58 -62.48 -16.24 -17.11
CA ALA A 58 -61.54 -16.85 -16.18
C ALA A 58 -60.58 -17.87 -16.82
N ALA A 59 -60.91 -18.40 -18.01
CA ALA A 59 -60.06 -19.36 -18.69
C ALA A 59 -58.85 -18.71 -19.38
N ASP A 60 -58.87 -17.39 -19.59
CA ASP A 60 -57.77 -16.64 -20.22
C ASP A 60 -56.53 -16.50 -19.28
N SER A 61 -56.72 -16.54 -17.96
CA SER A 61 -55.64 -16.25 -16.99
C SER A 61 -54.52 -17.29 -16.97
N GLU A 62 -54.88 -18.58 -17.06
CA GLU A 62 -53.90 -19.67 -17.03
C GLU A 62 -52.96 -19.64 -18.26
N PRO A 63 -53.44 -19.54 -19.52
CA PRO A 63 -52.57 -19.36 -20.67
C PRO A 63 -51.65 -18.15 -20.56
N PHE A 64 -52.15 -16.99 -20.10
CA PHE A 64 -51.37 -15.76 -19.98
C PHE A 64 -50.23 -15.89 -18.97
N VAL A 65 -50.53 -16.32 -17.74
CA VAL A 65 -49.51 -16.50 -16.70
C VAL A 65 -48.47 -17.54 -17.10
N ARG A 66 -48.89 -18.63 -17.74
CA ARG A 66 -47.98 -19.66 -18.25
C ARG A 66 -46.97 -19.09 -19.25
N LEU A 67 -47.40 -18.20 -20.15
CA LEU A 67 -46.50 -17.54 -21.11
C LEU A 67 -45.48 -16.64 -20.40
N LEU A 68 -45.90 -15.85 -19.41
CA LEU A 68 -44.98 -15.01 -18.63
C LEU A 68 -43.95 -15.84 -17.85
N ALA A 69 -44.40 -16.93 -17.22
CA ALA A 69 -43.53 -17.84 -16.49
C ALA A 69 -42.51 -18.52 -17.42
N GLN A 70 -42.95 -18.95 -18.62
CA GLN A 70 -42.05 -19.51 -19.64
C GLN A 70 -41.03 -18.50 -20.17
N ALA A 71 -41.40 -17.23 -20.26
CA ALA A 71 -40.49 -16.15 -20.65
C ALA A 71 -39.53 -15.72 -19.53
N GLY A 72 -39.62 -16.29 -18.32
CA GLY A 72 -38.73 -15.96 -17.20
C GLY A 72 -39.01 -14.60 -16.56
N VAL A 73 -40.25 -14.11 -16.64
CA VAL A 73 -40.68 -12.85 -16.01
C VAL A 73 -40.46 -12.91 -14.49
N ALA A 74 -39.97 -11.81 -13.92
CA ALA A 74 -39.67 -11.75 -12.49
C ALA A 74 -40.96 -11.69 -11.65
N ALA A 75 -41.94 -10.87 -12.07
CA ALA A 75 -43.24 -10.72 -11.41
C ALA A 75 -44.29 -10.09 -12.34
N LEU A 76 -45.56 -10.18 -11.92
CA LEU A 76 -46.72 -9.54 -12.56
C LEU A 76 -47.33 -8.49 -11.63
N GLY A 77 -47.58 -7.29 -12.14
CA GLY A 77 -48.39 -6.24 -11.51
C GLY A 77 -49.68 -6.04 -12.28
N ALA A 78 -50.82 -6.28 -11.63
CA ALA A 78 -52.15 -6.12 -12.22
C ALA A 78 -52.83 -4.86 -11.68
N GLY A 79 -53.34 -4.02 -12.57
CA GLY A 79 -54.05 -2.78 -12.19
C GLY A 79 -55.46 -3.06 -11.70
N GLU A 80 -55.87 -2.36 -10.64
CA GLU A 80 -57.23 -2.42 -10.09
C GLU A 80 -58.25 -1.63 -10.94
N ALA A 81 -57.79 -0.70 -11.79
CA ALA A 81 -58.65 0.26 -12.47
C ALA A 81 -59.71 -0.34 -13.43
N GLU A 82 -59.49 -1.51 -14.00
CA GLU A 82 -60.41 -2.10 -15.00
C GLU A 82 -61.46 -3.05 -14.37
N LEU A 83 -61.14 -3.69 -13.24
CA LEU A 83 -61.96 -4.74 -12.63
C LEU A 83 -62.29 -4.51 -11.15
N GLY A 84 -61.74 -3.47 -10.52
CA GLY A 84 -61.84 -3.21 -9.08
C GLY A 84 -60.90 -4.12 -8.30
N ASP A 85 -61.30 -5.38 -8.11
CA ASP A 85 -60.49 -6.40 -7.44
C ASP A 85 -59.78 -7.29 -8.46
N ILE A 86 -58.58 -7.76 -8.12
CA ILE A 86 -57.82 -8.70 -8.94
C ILE A 86 -58.50 -10.09 -8.92
N PRO A 87 -58.84 -10.69 -10.08
CA PRO A 87 -59.61 -11.94 -10.11
C PRO A 87 -58.90 -13.14 -9.47
N ASP A 88 -59.64 -13.96 -8.72
CA ASP A 88 -59.12 -15.17 -8.05
C ASP A 88 -58.47 -16.17 -9.02
N ASP A 89 -58.97 -16.28 -10.25
CA ASP A 89 -58.39 -17.15 -11.28
C ASP A 89 -56.96 -16.73 -11.65
N LEU A 90 -56.67 -15.43 -11.66
CA LEU A 90 -55.32 -14.91 -11.91
C LEU A 90 -54.40 -15.19 -10.73
N VAL A 91 -54.88 -14.99 -9.50
CA VAL A 91 -54.13 -15.31 -8.26
C VAL A 91 -53.76 -16.81 -8.23
N LEU A 92 -54.72 -17.69 -8.53
CA LEU A 92 -54.51 -19.13 -8.59
C LEU A 92 -53.53 -19.54 -9.69
N ALA A 93 -53.62 -18.92 -10.88
CA ALA A 93 -52.69 -19.18 -11.97
C ALA A 93 -51.25 -18.76 -11.60
N CYS A 94 -51.08 -17.56 -11.04
CA CYS A 94 -49.78 -17.07 -10.56
C CYS A 94 -49.17 -17.99 -9.49
N ALA A 95 -49.98 -18.47 -8.55
CA ALA A 95 -49.54 -19.42 -7.53
C ALA A 95 -49.05 -20.75 -8.13
N ARG A 96 -49.76 -21.32 -9.12
CA ARG A 96 -49.35 -22.56 -9.79
C ARG A 96 -48.00 -22.44 -10.49
N HIS A 97 -47.73 -21.28 -11.11
CA HIS A 97 -46.49 -21.03 -11.85
C HIS A 97 -45.39 -20.37 -11.00
N ARG A 98 -45.59 -20.21 -9.69
CA ARG A 98 -44.66 -19.51 -8.78
C ARG A 98 -44.28 -18.13 -9.31
N LEU A 99 -45.23 -17.38 -9.86
CA LEU A 99 -45.03 -16.02 -10.34
C LEU A 99 -45.57 -15.04 -9.28
N PRO A 100 -44.72 -14.18 -8.68
CA PRO A 100 -45.18 -13.15 -7.77
C PRO A 100 -46.22 -12.24 -8.43
N LEU A 101 -47.29 -11.95 -7.69
CA LEU A 101 -48.39 -11.11 -8.16
C LEU A 101 -48.58 -9.92 -7.23
N PHE A 102 -48.57 -8.72 -7.81
CA PHE A 102 -48.88 -7.47 -7.13
C PHE A 102 -50.20 -6.90 -7.66
N ALA A 103 -51.06 -6.43 -6.76
CA ALA A 103 -52.08 -5.46 -7.09
C ALA A 103 -51.44 -4.07 -7.17
N VAL A 104 -51.80 -3.32 -8.21
CA VAL A 104 -51.41 -1.92 -8.39
C VAL A 104 -52.64 -1.05 -8.13
N HIS A 105 -52.57 -0.23 -7.08
CA HIS A 105 -53.66 0.64 -6.68
C HIS A 105 -54.04 1.63 -7.81
N GLU A 106 -55.33 1.86 -8.00
CA GLU A 106 -55.86 2.70 -9.10
C GLU A 106 -55.33 4.14 -9.12
N SER A 107 -54.87 4.65 -7.97
CA SER A 107 -54.31 6.00 -7.85
C SER A 107 -52.88 6.13 -8.38
N VAL A 108 -52.23 5.02 -8.77
CA VAL A 108 -50.83 5.01 -9.22
C VAL A 108 -50.76 4.66 -10.70
N ALA A 109 -50.15 5.54 -11.49
CA ALA A 109 -49.92 5.29 -12.90
C ALA A 109 -48.79 4.25 -13.09
N PHE A 110 -48.96 3.32 -14.04
CA PHE A 110 -47.88 2.40 -14.42
C PHE A 110 -46.61 3.13 -14.87
N ALA A 111 -46.73 4.33 -15.43
CA ALA A 111 -45.59 5.19 -15.74
C ALA A 111 -44.74 5.50 -14.50
N THR A 112 -45.36 5.77 -13.34
CA THR A 112 -44.65 6.04 -12.07
C THR A 112 -43.83 4.83 -11.60
N ILE A 113 -44.39 3.63 -11.72
CA ILE A 113 -43.70 2.38 -11.39
C ILE A 113 -42.58 2.12 -12.40
N THR A 114 -42.85 2.34 -13.69
CA THR A 114 -41.88 2.20 -14.78
C THR A 114 -40.69 3.13 -14.57
N GLU A 115 -40.93 4.42 -14.34
CA GLU A 115 -39.89 5.42 -14.04
C GLU A 115 -39.09 5.05 -12.79
N HIS A 116 -39.74 4.59 -11.72
CA HIS A 116 -39.04 4.18 -10.51
C HIS A 116 -38.09 3.02 -10.76
N VAL A 117 -38.56 1.96 -11.42
CA VAL A 117 -37.76 0.76 -11.69
C VAL A 117 -36.65 1.09 -12.70
N VAL A 118 -36.95 1.82 -13.77
CA VAL A 118 -35.95 2.30 -14.74
C VAL A 118 -34.87 3.11 -14.02
N ARG A 119 -35.23 4.05 -13.15
CA ARG A 119 -34.27 4.85 -12.35
C ARG A 119 -33.41 4.01 -11.39
N GLN A 120 -33.91 2.87 -10.92
CA GLN A 120 -33.17 1.96 -10.05
C GLN A 120 -32.35 0.90 -10.80
N VAL A 121 -32.66 0.65 -12.07
CA VAL A 121 -32.07 -0.42 -12.87
C VAL A 121 -31.16 0.10 -13.99
N SER A 122 -31.35 1.34 -14.46
CA SER A 122 -30.61 1.94 -15.58
C SER A 122 -29.29 2.61 -15.17
N GLY A 123 -28.30 2.52 -16.08
CA GLY A 123 -27.00 3.22 -16.04
C GLY A 123 -27.05 4.75 -16.16
N GLU A 124 -28.24 5.37 -16.17
CA GLU A 124 -28.42 6.83 -16.16
C GLU A 124 -27.76 7.48 -14.94
N ARG A 125 -27.74 6.79 -13.78
CA ARG A 125 -27.01 7.26 -12.59
C ARG A 125 -25.51 7.34 -12.82
N ALA A 126 -24.92 6.43 -13.59
CA ALA A 126 -23.48 6.48 -13.87
C ALA A 126 -23.15 7.66 -14.80
N GLY A 127 -24.02 7.97 -15.77
CA GLY A 127 -23.89 9.14 -16.64
C GLY A 127 -24.04 10.47 -15.88
N ASP A 128 -25.07 10.60 -15.05
CA ASP A 128 -25.29 11.77 -14.20
C ASP A 128 -24.16 11.95 -13.18
N LEU A 129 -23.73 10.85 -12.55
CA LEU A 129 -22.61 10.88 -11.63
C LEU A 129 -21.29 11.19 -12.35
N ALA A 130 -21.08 10.72 -13.58
CA ALA A 130 -19.92 11.08 -14.39
C ALA A 130 -19.86 12.59 -14.62
N ALA A 131 -21.00 13.24 -14.88
CA ALA A 131 -21.07 14.69 -14.99
C ALA A 131 -20.78 15.41 -13.66
N VAL A 132 -21.24 14.86 -12.52
CA VAL A 132 -20.94 15.40 -11.17
C VAL A 132 -19.47 15.24 -10.82
N VAL A 133 -18.88 14.07 -11.08
CA VAL A 133 -17.45 13.78 -10.86
C VAL A 133 -16.58 14.65 -11.77
N ASP A 134 -16.99 14.88 -13.03
CA ASP A 134 -16.32 15.79 -13.96
C ASP A 134 -16.39 17.26 -13.50
N ARG A 135 -17.54 17.69 -12.97
CA ARG A 135 -17.69 19.01 -12.34
C ARG A 135 -16.81 19.14 -11.09
N HIS A 136 -16.78 18.11 -10.25
CA HIS A 136 -15.94 18.07 -9.06
C HIS A 136 -14.44 18.10 -9.44
N ARG A 137 -14.03 17.37 -10.48
CA ARG A 137 -12.68 17.42 -11.05
C ARG A 137 -12.27 18.86 -11.44
N ARG A 138 -13.15 19.61 -12.10
CA ARG A 138 -12.91 21.03 -12.46
C ARG A 138 -12.85 21.97 -11.23
N MET A 139 -13.54 21.61 -10.14
CA MET A 139 -13.45 22.34 -8.87
C MET A 139 -12.17 22.00 -8.10
N MET A 140 -11.72 20.74 -8.12
CA MET A 140 -10.48 20.27 -7.48
C MET A 140 -9.21 20.83 -8.11
N THR A 141 -9.27 21.30 -9.36
CA THR A 141 -8.20 22.07 -9.99
C THR A 141 -8.16 23.54 -9.52
N SER A 142 -9.16 23.98 -8.75
CA SER A 142 -9.39 25.38 -8.35
C SER A 142 -9.24 25.58 -6.83
N GLY A 143 -8.02 25.36 -6.30
CA GLY A 143 -7.61 25.85 -4.97
C GLY A 143 -7.49 24.80 -3.85
N PRO A 144 -6.97 25.20 -2.66
CA PRO A 144 -6.57 24.29 -1.57
C PRO A 144 -7.71 23.66 -0.77
N ALA A 145 -8.96 24.07 -1.01
CA ALA A 145 -10.13 23.68 -0.23
C ALA A 145 -10.98 22.58 -0.91
N GLY A 146 -10.48 21.98 -1.99
CA GLY A 146 -11.14 20.85 -2.64
C GLY A 146 -11.13 19.63 -1.72
N GLY A 147 -12.32 19.11 -1.40
CA GLY A 147 -12.46 17.94 -0.52
C GLY A 147 -11.69 16.73 -1.08
N GLY A 148 -10.98 16.02 -0.21
CA GLY A 148 -10.12 14.90 -0.58
C GLY A 148 -10.86 13.73 -1.26
N PRO A 149 -10.16 12.61 -1.52
CA PRO A 149 -10.71 11.47 -2.23
C PRO A 149 -11.99 10.91 -1.58
N ASP A 150 -12.15 11.08 -0.27
CA ASP A 150 -13.34 10.70 0.50
C ASP A 150 -14.64 11.25 -0.10
N VAL A 151 -14.67 12.48 -0.61
CA VAL A 151 -15.90 13.08 -1.18
C VAL A 151 -16.39 12.30 -2.40
N VAL A 152 -15.46 11.88 -3.25
CA VAL A 152 -15.79 11.11 -4.46
C VAL A 152 -16.21 9.69 -4.08
N LEU A 153 -15.58 9.10 -3.06
CA LEU A 153 -15.97 7.77 -2.55
C LEU A 153 -17.34 7.80 -1.85
N ASP A 154 -17.68 8.88 -1.15
CA ASP A 154 -18.99 9.07 -0.55
C ASP A 154 -20.08 9.17 -1.63
N LEU A 155 -19.80 9.86 -2.74
CA LEU A 155 -20.70 9.92 -3.90
C LEU A 155 -20.92 8.55 -4.57
N LEU A 156 -19.86 7.75 -4.71
CA LEU A 156 -19.99 6.36 -5.19
C LEU A 156 -20.87 5.51 -4.27
N GLY A 157 -20.75 5.70 -2.96
CA GLY A 157 -21.57 5.02 -1.96
C GLY A 157 -23.03 5.47 -1.99
N SER A 158 -23.31 6.77 -2.01
CA SER A 158 -24.67 7.31 -1.94
C SER A 158 -25.48 7.07 -3.21
N ASP A 159 -24.86 7.23 -4.39
CA ASP A 159 -25.60 7.31 -5.65
C ASP A 159 -25.57 5.99 -6.42
N LEU A 160 -24.48 5.20 -6.27
CA LEU A 160 -24.29 3.92 -6.95
C LEU A 160 -24.26 2.70 -6.03
N ASP A 161 -24.43 2.87 -4.73
CA ASP A 161 -24.33 1.79 -3.72
C ASP A 161 -23.00 1.01 -3.86
N LEU A 162 -21.93 1.73 -4.20
CA LEU A 162 -20.59 1.18 -4.37
C LEU A 162 -19.71 1.54 -3.17
N ARG A 163 -19.38 0.52 -2.38
CA ARG A 163 -18.38 0.67 -1.33
C ARG A 163 -16.99 0.62 -1.93
N ALA A 164 -16.21 1.67 -1.70
CA ALA A 164 -14.90 1.82 -2.29
C ALA A 164 -13.88 2.45 -1.33
N TRP A 165 -12.62 2.09 -1.51
CA TRP A 165 -11.47 2.54 -0.71
C TRP A 165 -10.26 2.79 -1.58
N VAL A 166 -9.49 3.82 -1.24
CA VAL A 166 -8.19 4.10 -1.84
C VAL A 166 -7.11 3.60 -0.90
N LEU A 167 -6.25 2.71 -1.40
CA LEU A 167 -5.13 2.16 -0.66
C LEU A 167 -3.80 2.61 -1.28
N SER A 168 -2.79 2.74 -0.43
CA SER A 168 -1.40 2.91 -0.84
C SER A 168 -0.83 1.60 -1.42
N PRO A 169 0.38 1.62 -2.01
CA PRO A 169 1.03 0.42 -2.53
C PRO A 169 1.32 -0.62 -1.43
N THR A 170 1.44 -0.18 -0.18
CA THR A 170 1.72 -1.04 0.99
C THR A 170 0.44 -1.46 1.72
N GLY A 171 -0.74 -1.08 1.24
CA GLY A 171 -2.03 -1.43 1.85
C GLY A 171 -2.48 -0.47 2.95
N ARG A 172 -1.87 0.70 3.09
CA ARG A 172 -2.36 1.74 4.01
C ARG A 172 -3.64 2.37 3.46
N LEU A 173 -4.65 2.55 4.31
CA LEU A 173 -5.91 3.17 3.92
C LEU A 173 -5.73 4.70 3.75
N ILE A 174 -5.81 5.19 2.51
CA ILE A 174 -5.69 6.62 2.19
C ILE A 174 -7.03 7.33 2.37
N ALA A 175 -8.10 6.72 1.89
CA ALA A 175 -9.46 7.24 1.93
C ALA A 175 -10.46 6.09 1.81
N GLY A 176 -11.66 6.28 2.36
CA GLY A 176 -12.73 5.29 2.30
C GLY A 176 -14.09 5.97 2.41
N SER A 177 -15.11 5.38 1.78
CA SER A 177 -16.47 5.86 1.92
C SER A 177 -16.90 5.83 3.39
N LYS A 178 -17.41 6.95 3.91
CA LYS A 178 -17.98 7.08 5.27
C LYS A 178 -19.43 6.62 5.30
N VAL A 179 -20.06 6.50 4.14
CA VAL A 179 -21.43 6.03 3.95
C VAL A 179 -21.37 4.52 3.67
N GLY A 180 -21.95 3.69 4.56
CA GLY A 180 -22.18 2.27 4.24
C GLY A 180 -21.35 1.21 4.96
N GLY A 181 -20.83 1.45 6.18
CA GLY A 181 -20.34 0.38 7.06
C GLY A 181 -18.91 0.55 7.58
N PRO A 182 -18.35 -0.46 8.27
CA PRO A 182 -17.04 -0.35 8.91
C PRO A 182 -15.90 -0.25 7.89
N ALA A 183 -14.78 0.36 8.31
CA ALA A 183 -13.55 0.40 7.54
C ALA A 183 -13.02 -1.02 7.23
N LEU A 184 -12.27 -1.15 6.13
CA LEU A 184 -11.60 -2.41 5.80
C LEU A 184 -10.62 -2.80 6.89
N ALA A 185 -10.61 -4.09 7.25
CA ALA A 185 -9.62 -4.63 8.17
C ALA A 185 -8.21 -4.52 7.58
N PRO A 186 -7.16 -4.22 8.38
CA PRO A 186 -5.79 -4.06 7.88
C PRO A 186 -5.28 -5.27 7.07
N GLU A 187 -5.63 -6.49 7.49
CA GLU A 187 -5.27 -7.72 6.79
C GLU A 187 -5.88 -7.80 5.38
N VAL A 188 -7.09 -7.26 5.19
CA VAL A 188 -7.74 -7.21 3.88
C VAL A 188 -7.03 -6.18 3.00
N CYS A 189 -6.72 -4.99 3.54
CA CYS A 189 -5.98 -3.98 2.81
C CYS A 189 -4.61 -4.48 2.33
N ALA A 190 -3.86 -5.19 3.19
CA ALA A 190 -2.57 -5.79 2.84
C ALA A 190 -2.69 -6.81 1.70
N LYS A 191 -3.72 -7.68 1.73
CA LYS A 191 -3.99 -8.65 0.65
C LYS A 191 -4.37 -7.98 -0.67
N LEU A 192 -5.21 -6.94 -0.63
CA LEU A 192 -5.59 -6.18 -1.83
C LEU A 192 -4.37 -5.47 -2.45
N ALA A 193 -3.50 -4.90 -1.63
CA ALA A 193 -2.26 -4.27 -2.09
C ALA A 193 -1.27 -5.29 -2.69
N ALA A 194 -1.09 -6.44 -2.04
CA ALA A 194 -0.25 -7.51 -2.58
C ALA A 194 -0.74 -8.01 -3.95
N GLU A 195 -2.04 -8.28 -4.12
CA GLU A 195 -2.62 -8.69 -5.41
C GLU A 195 -2.44 -7.60 -6.47
N HIS A 196 -2.64 -6.32 -6.11
CA HIS A 196 -2.44 -5.21 -7.02
C HIS A 196 -0.99 -5.15 -7.54
N LEU A 197 -0.01 -5.28 -6.64
CA LEU A 197 1.41 -5.28 -7.00
C LEU A 197 1.77 -6.49 -7.87
N THR A 198 1.30 -7.70 -7.53
CA THR A 198 1.48 -8.89 -8.37
C THR A 198 0.87 -8.71 -9.76
N ALA A 199 -0.33 -8.14 -9.85
CA ALA A 199 -1.00 -7.91 -11.11
C ALA A 199 -0.25 -6.88 -11.98
N ALA A 200 0.29 -5.83 -11.37
CA ALA A 200 1.13 -4.84 -12.05
C ALA A 200 2.42 -5.48 -12.59
N ARG A 201 3.13 -6.28 -11.78
CA ARG A 201 4.35 -7.00 -12.18
C ARG A 201 4.12 -7.98 -13.32
N THR A 202 2.97 -8.65 -13.35
CA THR A 202 2.60 -9.61 -14.39
C THR A 202 1.97 -8.98 -15.64
N GLY A 203 1.84 -7.65 -15.69
CA GLY A 203 1.30 -6.92 -16.84
C GLY A 203 -0.20 -7.17 -17.08
N ARG A 204 -0.93 -7.63 -16.06
CA ARG A 204 -2.39 -7.84 -16.16
C ARG A 204 -3.07 -6.47 -16.36
N ARG A 205 -4.04 -6.40 -17.27
CA ARG A 205 -4.88 -5.20 -17.42
C ARG A 205 -5.98 -5.21 -16.36
N GLY A 206 -6.22 -4.06 -15.72
CA GLY A 206 -7.28 -3.88 -14.74
C GLY A 206 -8.67 -3.73 -15.41
N PRO A 207 -9.76 -3.86 -14.64
CA PRO A 207 -9.79 -4.15 -13.20
C PRO A 207 -9.43 -5.60 -12.85
N HIS A 208 -8.81 -5.82 -11.68
CA HIS A 208 -8.45 -7.15 -11.18
C HIS A 208 -9.46 -7.64 -10.15
N ARG A 209 -9.91 -8.89 -10.30
CA ARG A 209 -10.77 -9.53 -9.33
C ARG A 209 -9.97 -10.22 -8.24
N LEU A 210 -10.39 -10.02 -6.99
CA LEU A 210 -9.88 -10.76 -5.86
C LEU A 210 -11.03 -11.23 -4.95
N PRO A 211 -11.34 -12.54 -4.93
CA PRO A 211 -12.24 -13.12 -3.94
C PRO A 211 -11.56 -13.18 -2.56
N LEU A 212 -12.14 -12.55 -1.54
CA LEU A 212 -11.69 -12.66 -0.15
C LEU A 212 -12.86 -13.08 0.75
N GLY A 213 -12.84 -14.34 1.19
CA GLY A 213 -13.95 -14.92 1.94
C GLY A 213 -15.22 -15.02 1.08
N SER A 214 -16.32 -14.44 1.56
CA SER A 214 -17.59 -14.34 0.83
C SER A 214 -17.70 -13.09 -0.06
N THR A 215 -16.71 -12.19 -0.02
CA THR A 215 -16.77 -10.88 -0.65
C THR A 215 -15.87 -10.85 -1.89
N GLN A 216 -16.36 -10.21 -2.96
CA GLN A 216 -15.60 -9.97 -4.18
C GLN A 216 -15.11 -8.53 -4.22
N TYR A 217 -13.83 -8.34 -4.52
CA TYR A 217 -13.25 -7.03 -4.75
C TYR A 217 -12.79 -6.87 -6.19
N SER A 218 -13.06 -5.71 -6.77
CA SER A 218 -12.50 -5.26 -8.04
C SER A 218 -11.50 -4.15 -7.79
N LEU A 219 -10.27 -4.34 -8.27
CA LEU A 219 -9.14 -3.44 -8.06
C LEU A 219 -8.85 -2.64 -9.33
N PHE A 220 -8.85 -1.31 -9.21
CA PHE A 220 -8.53 -0.38 -10.29
C PHE A 220 -7.22 0.35 -9.97
N PRO A 221 -6.18 0.24 -10.82
CA PRO A 221 -4.92 0.92 -10.60
C PRO A 221 -5.06 2.45 -10.69
N ILE A 222 -4.42 3.18 -9.78
CA ILE A 222 -4.34 4.65 -9.78
C ILE A 222 -2.90 5.04 -10.12
N ARG A 223 -2.67 5.25 -11.41
CA ARG A 223 -1.38 5.67 -11.95
C ARG A 223 -1.25 7.18 -11.85
N SER A 224 -0.08 7.66 -11.40
CA SER A 224 0.24 9.08 -11.41
C SER A 224 0.08 9.67 -12.82
N THR A 225 -0.40 10.91 -12.92
CA THR A 225 -0.55 11.61 -14.19
C THR A 225 0.69 12.43 -14.56
N GLY A 226 1.69 12.47 -13.67
CA GLY A 226 2.95 13.18 -13.87
C GLY A 226 3.82 12.60 -14.99
N ARG A 227 4.85 13.37 -15.39
CA ARG A 227 5.80 13.03 -16.47
C ARG A 227 6.45 11.65 -16.35
N SER A 228 6.52 11.08 -15.13
CA SER A 228 7.07 9.74 -14.87
C SER A 228 6.23 8.61 -15.50
N ALA A 229 4.89 8.66 -15.45
CA ALA A 229 4.07 7.53 -15.92
C ALA A 229 4.06 7.32 -17.45
N GLN A 230 4.35 8.37 -18.23
CA GLN A 230 4.52 8.28 -19.68
C GLN A 230 6.00 8.09 -20.10
N ALA A 231 6.93 8.27 -19.17
CA ALA A 231 8.37 8.06 -19.37
C ALA A 231 8.85 6.68 -18.89
N ALA A 232 8.11 6.05 -17.96
CA ALA A 232 8.52 4.79 -17.34
C ALA A 232 8.59 3.68 -18.39
N ARG A 233 9.82 3.25 -18.69
CA ARG A 233 10.09 2.16 -19.64
C ARG A 233 10.01 0.80 -18.97
N ASP A 234 10.20 0.77 -17.66
CA ASP A 234 10.15 -0.41 -16.81
C ASP A 234 9.10 -0.24 -15.70
N VAL A 235 8.30 -1.27 -15.46
CA VAL A 235 7.29 -1.27 -14.37
C VAL A 235 7.92 -1.11 -12.99
N ARG A 236 9.20 -1.50 -12.83
CA ARG A 236 9.99 -1.35 -11.59
C ARG A 236 10.13 0.10 -11.14
N GLU A 237 10.03 1.06 -12.07
CA GLU A 237 10.13 2.49 -11.78
C GLU A 237 8.90 3.05 -11.06
N THR A 238 7.72 2.43 -11.24
CA THR A 238 6.47 2.99 -10.70
C THR A 238 5.75 2.08 -9.72
N VAL A 239 5.96 0.75 -9.80
CA VAL A 239 5.14 -0.26 -9.11
C VAL A 239 5.02 -0.05 -7.60
N LEU A 240 6.12 0.35 -6.93
CA LEU A 240 6.13 0.55 -5.47
C LEU A 240 5.51 1.89 -5.03
N SER A 241 4.99 2.68 -5.98
CA SER A 241 4.37 3.98 -5.71
C SER A 241 2.89 4.05 -6.10
N GLU A 242 2.40 3.12 -6.94
CA GLU A 242 1.02 3.16 -7.45
C GLU A 242 -0.04 2.90 -6.37
N TRP A 243 -1.02 3.80 -6.28
CA TRP A 243 -2.18 3.60 -5.41
C TRP A 243 -3.20 2.70 -6.12
N LEU A 244 -4.15 2.17 -5.37
CA LEU A 244 -5.24 1.38 -5.94
C LEU A 244 -6.60 1.82 -5.38
N LEU A 245 -7.63 1.73 -6.21
CA LEU A 245 -9.02 1.84 -5.81
C LEU A 245 -9.60 0.43 -5.71
N ALA A 246 -9.96 0.01 -4.50
CA ALA A 246 -10.65 -1.24 -4.24
C ALA A 246 -12.16 -0.98 -4.15
N VAL A 247 -12.96 -1.73 -4.92
CA VAL A 247 -14.43 -1.65 -4.91
C VAL A 247 -15.00 -2.99 -4.49
N GLU A 248 -15.92 -3.01 -3.52
CA GLU A 248 -16.62 -4.21 -3.05
C GLU A 248 -17.70 -4.65 -4.05
N ALA A 249 -17.28 -5.10 -5.23
CA ALA A 249 -18.17 -5.63 -6.25
C ALA A 249 -17.39 -6.48 -7.27
N ASP A 250 -18.11 -7.33 -8.01
CA ASP A 250 -17.58 -7.93 -9.24
C ASP A 250 -17.88 -6.99 -10.42
N ALA A 251 -16.82 -6.43 -11.01
CA ALA A 251 -16.89 -5.51 -12.15
C ALA A 251 -16.90 -6.21 -13.53
N SER A 252 -16.96 -7.54 -13.58
CA SER A 252 -16.76 -8.28 -14.85
C SER A 252 -17.86 -8.09 -15.87
N ASP A 253 -19.09 -7.93 -15.40
CA ASP A 253 -20.27 -7.76 -16.26
C ASP A 253 -20.77 -6.32 -16.25
N TRP A 254 -19.91 -5.36 -15.84
CA TRP A 254 -20.31 -3.97 -15.80
C TRP A 254 -20.40 -3.36 -17.20
N PRO A 255 -21.41 -2.51 -17.47
CA PRO A 255 -21.46 -1.71 -18.68
C PRO A 255 -20.23 -0.82 -18.82
N GLU A 256 -19.84 -0.50 -20.06
CA GLU A 256 -18.67 0.35 -20.35
C GLU A 256 -18.78 1.71 -19.65
N GLU A 257 -19.97 2.30 -19.59
CA GLU A 257 -20.19 3.61 -18.96
C GLU A 257 -19.84 3.60 -17.46
N ARG A 258 -20.07 2.47 -16.79
CA ARG A 258 -19.73 2.31 -15.37
C ARG A 258 -18.23 2.11 -15.19
N LEU A 259 -17.58 1.36 -16.08
CA LEU A 259 -16.12 1.21 -16.07
C LEU A 259 -15.42 2.54 -16.36
N ASP A 260 -15.91 3.30 -17.33
CA ASP A 260 -15.43 4.64 -17.70
C ASP A 260 -15.58 5.64 -16.54
N LEU A 261 -16.71 5.59 -15.82
CA LEU A 261 -16.90 6.39 -14.61
C LEU A 261 -15.82 6.07 -13.57
N LEU A 262 -15.59 4.79 -13.26
CA LEU A 262 -14.58 4.39 -12.27
C LEU A 262 -13.17 4.76 -12.72
N GLN A 263 -12.88 4.68 -14.02
CA GLN A 263 -11.63 5.19 -14.60
C GLN A 263 -11.51 6.71 -14.45
N GLY A 264 -12.59 7.47 -14.64
CA GLY A 264 -12.63 8.91 -14.36
C GLY A 264 -12.38 9.23 -12.88
N VAL A 265 -12.88 8.41 -11.97
CA VAL A 265 -12.62 8.51 -10.53
C VAL A 265 -11.15 8.23 -10.22
N THR A 266 -10.54 7.16 -10.77
CA THR A 266 -9.11 6.88 -10.54
C THR A 266 -8.22 8.01 -11.06
N GLN A 267 -8.55 8.61 -12.22
CA GLN A 267 -7.83 9.78 -12.73
C GLN A 267 -7.94 10.99 -11.80
N LEU A 268 -9.12 11.25 -11.23
CA LEU A 268 -9.31 12.33 -10.27
C LEU A 268 -8.47 12.11 -9.00
N ILE A 269 -8.44 10.88 -8.49
CA ILE A 269 -7.62 10.52 -7.32
C ILE A 269 -6.12 10.61 -7.65
N ALA A 270 -5.72 10.27 -8.87
CA ALA A 270 -4.33 10.42 -9.31
C ALA A 270 -3.87 11.89 -9.29
N VAL A 271 -4.71 12.84 -9.69
CA VAL A 271 -4.40 14.28 -9.60
C VAL A 271 -4.25 14.72 -8.14
N GLU A 272 -5.08 14.21 -7.23
CA GLU A 272 -4.94 14.46 -5.79
C GLU A 272 -3.61 13.90 -5.25
N ARG A 273 -3.25 12.68 -5.63
CA ARG A 273 -1.97 12.06 -5.28
C ARG A 273 -0.80 12.91 -5.78
N ASP A 274 -0.82 13.36 -7.03
CA ASP A 274 0.23 14.17 -7.62
C ASP A 274 0.37 15.53 -6.91
N ARG A 275 -0.76 16.11 -6.48
CA ARG A 275 -0.74 17.35 -5.67
C ARG A 275 -0.11 17.12 -4.30
N ARG A 276 -0.41 15.99 -3.65
CA ARG A 276 0.19 15.61 -2.36
C ARG A 276 1.69 15.36 -2.50
N ASP A 277 2.11 14.70 -3.57
CA ASP A 277 3.53 14.50 -3.87
C ASP A 277 4.25 15.84 -4.11
N ALA A 278 3.63 16.73 -4.90
CA ALA A 278 4.15 18.07 -5.16
C ALA A 278 4.30 18.88 -3.86
N ALA A 279 3.38 18.74 -2.90
CA ALA A 279 3.47 19.40 -1.59
C ALA A 279 4.69 18.93 -0.77
N ARG A 280 5.22 17.73 -1.02
CA ARG A 280 6.44 17.21 -0.35
C ARG A 280 7.74 17.79 -0.92
N THR A 281 7.72 18.41 -2.10
CA THR A 281 8.92 18.97 -2.76
C THR A 281 9.73 19.89 -1.85
N VAL A 282 9.07 20.78 -1.12
CA VAL A 282 9.75 21.71 -0.19
C VAL A 282 10.44 20.93 0.92
N ARG A 283 9.78 19.92 1.51
CA ARG A 283 10.36 19.08 2.56
C ARG A 283 11.54 18.26 2.05
N ARG A 284 11.41 17.61 0.90
CA ARG A 284 12.49 16.85 0.24
C ARG A 284 13.72 17.73 0.05
N ARG A 285 13.54 18.96 -0.44
CA ARG A 285 14.62 19.94 -0.58
C ARG A 285 15.26 20.31 0.76
N LEU A 286 14.46 20.61 1.78
CA LEU A 286 14.99 20.95 3.12
C LEU A 286 15.77 19.79 3.73
N ALA A 287 15.27 18.55 3.59
CA ALA A 287 15.97 17.34 4.02
C ALA A 287 17.28 17.16 3.26
N GLN A 288 17.28 17.40 1.94
CA GLN A 288 18.48 17.32 1.10
C GLN A 288 19.57 18.29 1.59
N GLU A 289 19.21 19.55 1.85
CA GLU A 289 20.17 20.56 2.33
C GLU A 289 20.75 20.20 3.71
N VAL A 290 19.96 19.61 4.61
CA VAL A 290 20.49 19.10 5.91
C VAL A 290 21.41 17.91 5.69
N LEU A 291 21.03 16.97 4.82
CA LEU A 291 21.81 15.78 4.53
C LEU A 291 23.18 16.13 3.92
N GLU A 292 23.21 17.09 2.99
CA GLU A 292 24.45 17.59 2.38
C GLU A 292 25.42 18.13 3.44
N LEU A 293 24.94 18.90 4.42
CA LEU A 293 25.77 19.38 5.53
C LEU A 293 26.30 18.25 6.41
N VAL A 294 25.47 17.24 6.70
CA VAL A 294 25.89 16.07 7.49
C VAL A 294 27.00 15.30 6.78
N GLN A 295 26.81 15.03 5.48
CA GLN A 295 27.74 14.27 4.63
C GLN A 295 29.05 15.01 4.36
N THR A 296 29.02 16.32 4.15
CA THR A 296 30.22 17.13 3.85
C THR A 296 31.09 17.42 5.08
N GLY A 297 30.71 16.93 6.25
CA GLY A 297 31.52 17.15 7.44
C GLY A 297 31.29 18.51 8.12
N ALA A 298 30.18 19.22 7.81
CA ALA A 298 29.90 20.55 8.35
C ALA A 298 29.91 20.57 9.90
N ALA A 299 30.17 21.76 10.46
CA ALA A 299 30.23 21.94 11.90
C ALA A 299 28.85 21.73 12.55
N PRO A 300 28.76 21.14 13.77
CA PRO A 300 27.47 20.88 14.41
C PRO A 300 26.57 22.12 14.56
N ALA A 301 27.16 23.30 14.76
CA ALA A 301 26.44 24.57 14.85
C ALA A 301 25.72 24.96 13.55
N GLU A 302 26.32 24.63 12.39
CA GLU A 302 25.75 24.90 11.07
C GLU A 302 24.57 23.95 10.77
N ILE A 303 24.76 22.66 11.06
CA ILE A 303 23.68 21.65 10.97
C ILE A 303 22.50 22.06 11.87
N ALA A 304 22.78 22.45 13.11
CA ALA A 304 21.77 22.93 14.05
C ALA A 304 21.05 24.21 13.58
N ALA A 305 21.76 25.13 12.92
CA ALA A 305 21.15 26.31 12.31
C ALA A 305 20.21 25.93 11.16
N ARG A 306 20.63 25.02 10.27
CA ARG A 306 19.80 24.57 9.15
C ARG A 306 18.55 23.84 9.61
N LEU A 307 18.67 22.98 10.62
CA LEU A 307 17.54 22.29 11.25
C LEU A 307 16.55 23.27 11.87
N ARG A 308 17.02 24.30 12.59
CA ARG A 308 16.13 25.35 13.13
C ARG A 308 15.36 26.08 12.05
N VAL A 309 15.99 26.38 10.91
CA VAL A 309 15.32 27.01 9.76
C VAL A 309 14.31 26.06 9.12
N ALA A 310 14.60 24.75 9.07
CA ALA A 310 13.72 23.75 8.48
C ALA A 310 12.57 23.33 9.41
N ALA A 311 12.73 23.50 10.73
CA ALA A 311 11.81 23.03 11.77
C ALA A 311 10.33 23.39 11.54
N PRO A 312 9.94 24.62 11.12
CA PRO A 312 8.53 24.93 10.90
C PRO A 312 7.86 24.05 9.84
N VAL A 313 8.63 23.50 8.89
CA VAL A 313 8.14 22.65 7.80
C VAL A 313 8.31 21.17 8.13
N LEU A 314 9.40 20.79 8.79
CA LEU A 314 9.71 19.39 9.14
C LEU A 314 9.00 18.92 10.43
N LEU A 315 8.66 19.85 11.33
CA LEU A 315 8.17 19.58 12.68
C LEU A 315 6.88 20.36 13.01
N PRO A 316 5.84 20.33 12.16
CA PRO A 316 4.64 21.10 12.43
C PRO A 316 3.99 20.63 13.74
N GLY A 317 3.88 21.55 14.71
CA GLY A 317 3.25 21.29 16.01
C GLY A 317 4.16 20.74 17.12
N LEU A 318 5.46 20.53 16.89
CA LEU A 318 6.41 20.17 17.95
C LEU A 318 7.07 21.43 18.54
N GLY A 319 6.78 21.73 19.80
CA GLY A 319 7.25 22.94 20.50
C GLY A 319 8.65 22.84 21.14
N ALA A 320 9.25 21.65 21.19
CA ALA A 320 10.58 21.40 21.73
C ALA A 320 11.53 20.84 20.65
N ALA A 321 12.85 20.98 20.87
CA ALA A 321 13.85 20.37 19.99
C ALA A 321 13.65 18.85 19.99
N PRO A 322 13.30 18.23 18.85
CA PRO A 322 13.05 16.80 18.81
C PRO A 322 14.36 16.04 18.95
N HIS A 323 14.27 14.83 19.50
CA HIS A 323 15.30 13.84 19.24
C HIS A 323 15.15 13.38 17.78
N TRP A 324 16.23 12.91 17.18
CA TRP A 324 16.23 12.46 15.79
C TRP A 324 16.60 10.99 15.71
N GLN A 325 15.94 10.26 14.81
CA GLN A 325 16.43 9.01 14.28
C GLN A 325 16.68 9.16 12.79
N VAL A 326 17.66 8.42 12.30
CA VAL A 326 17.94 8.31 10.88
C VAL A 326 17.51 6.93 10.40
N VAL A 327 16.74 6.91 9.32
CA VAL A 327 16.37 5.66 8.63
C VAL A 327 16.93 5.72 7.23
N VAL A 328 17.67 4.68 6.84
CA VAL A 328 18.25 4.55 5.50
C VAL A 328 17.57 3.39 4.79
N ALA A 329 17.08 3.62 3.59
CA ALA A 329 16.50 2.59 2.73
C ALA A 329 17.22 2.51 1.38
N ARG A 330 17.21 1.31 0.78
CA ARG A 330 17.63 1.09 -0.60
C ARG A 330 16.70 0.09 -1.25
N VAL A 331 16.39 0.33 -2.51
CA VAL A 331 15.69 -0.61 -3.40
C VAL A 331 16.70 -1.07 -4.44
N GLU A 332 16.89 -2.39 -4.57
CA GLU A 332 17.84 -3.01 -5.49
C GLU A 332 17.06 -3.90 -6.45
N TRP A 333 17.34 -3.81 -7.75
CA TRP A 333 16.75 -4.67 -8.77
C TRP A 333 17.82 -5.49 -9.51
N GLU A 334 17.52 -6.74 -9.84
CA GLU A 334 18.35 -7.60 -10.66
C GLU A 334 18.16 -7.27 -12.15
N GLY A 335 19.26 -7.14 -12.88
CA GLY A 335 19.26 -7.20 -14.35
C GLY A 335 18.82 -5.93 -15.09
N GLY A 336 19.30 -4.75 -14.69
CA GLY A 336 19.20 -3.53 -15.49
C GLY A 336 19.66 -2.28 -14.72
N ASP A 337 20.20 -1.29 -15.41
CA ASP A 337 20.47 0.03 -14.83
C ASP A 337 19.14 0.81 -14.75
N ILE A 338 18.46 0.76 -13.60
CA ILE A 338 17.32 1.63 -13.33
C ILE A 338 17.88 3.00 -12.94
N GLU A 339 17.69 3.99 -13.82
CA GLU A 339 18.27 5.33 -13.63
C GLU A 339 17.71 6.07 -12.39
N GLU A 340 16.57 5.63 -11.83
CA GLU A 340 15.83 6.31 -10.76
C GLU A 340 15.66 5.50 -9.45
N GLU A 341 16.61 4.63 -9.08
CA GLU A 341 16.51 3.85 -7.81
C GLU A 341 16.39 4.72 -6.55
N GLY A 342 17.11 5.84 -6.50
CA GLY A 342 17.06 6.79 -5.38
C GLY A 342 15.67 7.42 -5.15
N PRO A 343 15.06 8.05 -6.16
CA PRO A 343 13.69 8.55 -6.09
C PRO A 343 12.63 7.49 -5.72
N ILE A 344 12.79 6.26 -6.21
CA ILE A 344 11.92 5.13 -5.85
C ILE A 344 12.08 4.81 -4.35
N ALA A 345 13.32 4.68 -3.87
CA ALA A 345 13.61 4.46 -2.46
C ALA A 345 13.10 5.61 -1.58
N GLN A 346 13.17 6.86 -2.06
CA GLN A 346 12.67 8.04 -1.34
C GLN A 346 11.16 7.97 -1.16
N SER A 347 10.43 7.72 -2.24
CA SER A 347 8.97 7.61 -2.23
C SER A 347 8.49 6.44 -1.37
N LEU A 348 9.18 5.30 -1.46
CA LEU A 348 8.89 4.13 -0.65
C LEU A 348 9.16 4.38 0.84
N LEU A 349 10.28 5.00 1.19
CA LEU A 349 10.61 5.29 2.58
C LEU A 349 9.64 6.30 3.20
N GLU A 350 9.20 7.30 2.42
CA GLU A 350 8.13 8.20 2.84
C GLU A 350 6.82 7.45 3.13
N GLU A 351 6.51 6.38 2.38
CA GLU A 351 5.32 5.57 2.60
C GLU A 351 5.44 4.65 3.83
N ILE A 352 6.57 3.96 3.98
CA ILE A 352 6.82 3.02 5.09
C ILE A 352 6.80 3.73 6.45
N LEU A 353 7.28 4.97 6.50
CA LEU A 353 7.37 5.74 7.75
C LEU A 353 6.04 6.33 8.21
N VAL A 354 4.99 6.30 7.38
CA VAL A 354 3.66 6.71 7.82
C VAL A 354 3.08 5.62 8.71
N ASP A 355 2.57 5.99 9.89
CA ASP A 355 1.81 5.08 10.74
C ASP A 355 0.69 4.40 9.92
N PRO A 356 0.68 3.07 9.80
CA PRO A 356 -0.31 2.32 9.00
C PRO A 356 -1.76 2.55 9.44
N LEU A 357 -1.99 2.91 10.71
CA LEU A 357 -3.32 3.17 11.25
C LEU A 357 -3.76 4.63 11.09
N ALA A 358 -2.85 5.51 10.66
CA ALA A 358 -3.14 6.93 10.59
C ALA A 358 -3.95 7.26 9.32
N THR A 359 -5.17 7.78 9.53
CA THR A 359 -6.07 8.21 8.46
C THR A 359 -6.01 9.73 8.29
N GLY A 360 -5.90 10.22 7.04
CA GLY A 360 -5.84 11.64 6.72
C GLY A 360 -4.44 12.14 6.30
N PRO A 361 -4.31 13.42 5.88
CA PRO A 361 -3.07 13.94 5.28
C PRO A 361 -1.94 14.23 6.29
N GLU A 362 -2.28 14.68 7.50
CA GLU A 362 -1.34 15.20 8.51
C GLU A 362 -0.20 14.26 8.97
N PRO A 363 -0.40 12.93 9.13
CA PRO A 363 0.65 12.02 9.60
C PRO A 363 1.78 11.85 8.57
N SER A 364 1.41 11.80 7.28
CA SER A 364 2.36 11.65 6.17
C SER A 364 3.14 12.93 5.84
N ASP A 365 2.69 14.07 6.36
CA ASP A 365 3.26 15.40 6.14
C ASP A 365 4.41 15.74 7.11
N ARG A 366 4.79 14.83 8.01
CA ARG A 366 5.84 15.05 9.02
C ARG A 366 7.18 14.39 8.67
N ILE A 367 7.21 13.56 7.64
CA ILE A 367 8.38 12.77 7.28
C ILE A 367 9.16 13.51 6.18
N ALA A 368 10.45 13.70 6.42
CA ALA A 368 11.35 14.38 5.51
C ALA A 368 12.41 13.40 5.01
N VAL A 369 12.35 13.05 3.73
CA VAL A 369 13.26 12.09 3.12
C VAL A 369 14.07 12.78 2.04
N ALA A 370 15.37 12.57 2.08
CA ALA A 370 16.34 12.96 1.06
C ALA A 370 16.86 11.71 0.35
N HIS A 371 17.58 11.87 -0.75
CA HIS A 371 18.26 10.73 -1.38
C HIS A 371 19.67 11.10 -1.83
N THR A 372 20.55 10.11 -1.92
CA THR A 372 21.93 10.27 -2.42
C THR A 372 22.30 9.02 -3.18
N GLY A 373 22.51 9.15 -4.50
CA GLY A 373 22.63 7.98 -5.37
C GLY A 373 21.34 7.16 -5.33
N ASP A 374 21.47 5.91 -4.92
CA ASP A 374 20.41 4.90 -4.79
C ASP A 374 19.87 4.75 -3.36
N GLU A 375 20.41 5.48 -2.39
CA GLU A 375 19.97 5.44 -1.00
C GLU A 375 18.97 6.56 -0.70
N ALA A 376 17.89 6.23 -0.01
CA ALA A 376 16.97 7.18 0.60
C ALA A 376 17.22 7.29 2.10
N ILE A 377 17.17 8.51 2.62
CA ILE A 377 17.57 8.84 4.00
C ILE A 377 16.50 9.73 4.61
N ALA A 378 15.83 9.23 5.65
CA ALA A 378 14.83 9.96 6.40
C ALA A 378 15.40 10.52 7.70
N LEU A 379 15.07 11.79 7.97
CA LEU A 379 15.28 12.41 9.28
C LEU A 379 13.95 12.34 10.04
N VAL A 380 13.84 11.39 10.97
CA VAL A 380 12.61 11.17 11.72
C VAL A 380 12.67 11.91 13.05
N PRO A 381 11.76 12.86 13.30
CA PRO A 381 11.66 13.51 14.58
C PRO A 381 10.91 12.65 15.59
N LEU A 382 11.47 12.55 16.79
CA LEU A 382 10.86 11.88 17.94
C LEU A 382 10.44 12.93 18.98
N PRO A 383 9.31 12.71 19.68
CA PRO A 383 8.90 13.58 20.77
C PRO A 383 9.97 13.60 21.87
N ALA A 384 10.23 14.77 22.45
CA ALA A 384 11.12 14.90 23.59
C ALA A 384 10.43 14.29 24.82
N VAL A 385 10.80 13.07 25.20
CA VAL A 385 10.21 12.41 26.37
C VAL A 385 10.90 12.91 27.62
N SER A 386 10.13 13.37 28.60
CA SER A 386 10.61 13.60 29.97
C SER A 386 11.05 12.27 30.57
N SER A 387 12.26 12.22 31.13
CA SER A 387 13.01 11.03 31.59
C SER A 387 12.40 10.22 32.75
N GLU A 388 11.08 10.22 32.95
CA GLU A 388 10.44 9.65 34.15
C GLU A 388 9.50 8.46 33.93
N HIS A 389 9.30 7.91 32.73
CA HIS A 389 8.47 6.69 32.58
C HIS A 389 9.13 5.65 31.68
N ASP A 390 9.35 4.46 32.28
CA ASP A 390 9.73 3.14 31.76
C ASP A 390 10.75 3.05 30.61
N GLY A 391 11.73 2.15 30.76
CA GLY A 391 12.81 1.87 29.80
C GLY A 391 12.38 1.30 28.43
N SER A 392 11.20 1.64 27.91
CA SER A 392 10.83 1.45 26.51
C SER A 392 11.45 2.57 25.68
N GLU A 393 12.40 2.24 24.80
CA GLU A 393 12.94 3.18 23.82
C GLU A 393 11.78 3.73 22.96
N THR A 394 11.42 4.99 23.16
CA THR A 394 10.49 5.71 22.28
C THR A 394 11.21 6.03 20.98
N GLY A 395 11.15 5.11 20.04
CA GLY A 395 11.78 5.22 18.73
C GLY A 395 11.19 4.21 17.75
N ILE A 396 11.50 4.42 16.48
CA ILE A 396 11.16 3.46 15.43
C ILE A 396 11.98 2.19 15.66
N LEU A 397 11.30 1.05 15.65
CA LEU A 397 11.91 -0.28 15.63
C LEU A 397 11.91 -0.82 14.20
N ALA A 398 13.04 -1.38 13.79
CA ALA A 398 13.26 -1.85 12.42
C ALA A 398 12.28 -2.95 11.99
N ASP A 399 11.99 -3.91 12.87
CA ASP A 399 11.05 -4.99 12.58
C ASP A 399 9.61 -4.47 12.49
N ALA A 400 9.22 -3.55 13.39
CA ALA A 400 7.88 -2.96 13.41
C ALA A 400 7.57 -2.15 12.13
N LEU A 401 8.57 -1.51 11.50
CA LEU A 401 8.38 -0.83 10.20
C LEU A 401 7.98 -1.80 9.10
N LEU A 402 8.47 -3.04 9.16
CA LEU A 402 8.27 -4.00 8.09
C LEU A 402 7.02 -4.85 8.28
N ASP A 403 6.56 -5.07 9.51
CA ASP A 403 5.46 -5.99 9.80
C ASP A 403 4.20 -5.69 8.99
N SER A 404 3.84 -4.42 8.80
CA SER A 404 2.63 -4.04 8.04
C SER A 404 2.82 -4.01 6.52
N VAL A 405 4.05 -3.93 6.02
CA VAL A 405 4.33 -3.69 4.59
C VAL A 405 5.00 -4.88 3.89
N ARG A 406 5.51 -5.86 4.66
CA ARG A 406 6.32 -6.98 4.17
C ARG A 406 5.63 -7.78 3.07
N ASP A 407 4.37 -8.14 3.25
CA ASP A 407 3.65 -9.00 2.32
C ASP A 407 3.41 -8.29 0.98
N ALA A 408 2.91 -7.05 1.02
CA ALA A 408 2.70 -6.23 -0.16
C ALA A 408 4.02 -6.00 -0.92
N LEU A 409 5.07 -5.54 -0.23
CA LEU A 409 6.37 -5.29 -0.87
C LEU A 409 7.00 -6.56 -1.43
N SER A 410 6.89 -7.70 -0.73
CA SER A 410 7.41 -8.97 -1.25
C SER A 410 6.71 -9.38 -2.56
N ALA A 411 5.41 -9.09 -2.69
CA ALA A 411 4.64 -9.35 -3.91
C ALA A 411 5.04 -8.40 -5.07
N GLY A 412 5.34 -7.14 -4.78
CA GLY A 412 5.76 -6.15 -5.79
C GLY A 412 7.22 -6.28 -6.22
N LEU A 413 8.10 -6.73 -5.34
CA LEU A 413 9.50 -7.01 -5.65
C LEU A 413 9.68 -8.32 -6.43
N ASP A 414 8.67 -9.19 -6.43
CA ASP A 414 8.63 -10.48 -7.11
C ASP A 414 9.97 -11.24 -7.04
N GLY A 415 10.57 -11.66 -8.16
CA GLY A 415 11.76 -12.51 -8.25
C GLY A 415 13.09 -11.76 -8.15
N ASP A 416 13.08 -10.49 -8.52
CA ASP A 416 14.21 -9.70 -9.01
C ASP A 416 14.38 -8.39 -8.24
N GLY A 417 13.57 -8.12 -7.23
CA GLY A 417 13.65 -6.92 -6.39
C GLY A 417 14.01 -7.21 -4.93
N ARG A 418 14.63 -6.24 -4.28
CA ARG A 418 14.94 -6.26 -2.86
C ARG A 418 14.87 -4.88 -2.22
N VAL A 419 14.37 -4.82 -0.98
CA VAL A 419 14.31 -3.62 -0.16
C VAL A 419 15.04 -3.88 1.16
N THR A 420 15.95 -2.97 1.51
CA THR A 420 16.68 -3.02 2.78
C THR A 420 16.52 -1.72 3.54
N LEU A 421 16.31 -1.81 4.86
CA LEU A 421 16.26 -0.66 5.77
C LEU A 421 17.28 -0.80 6.90
N GLY A 422 17.79 0.34 7.37
CA GLY A 422 18.59 0.44 8.58
C GLY A 422 18.11 1.59 9.44
N VAL A 423 17.99 1.36 10.75
CA VAL A 423 17.47 2.34 11.71
C VAL A 423 18.52 2.64 12.77
N SER A 424 18.84 3.92 12.97
CA SER A 424 19.77 4.37 14.01
C SER A 424 19.14 4.36 15.41
N ALA A 425 19.99 4.50 16.43
CA ALA A 425 19.59 4.95 17.75
C ALA A 425 19.04 6.39 17.68
N ALA A 426 18.25 6.78 18.68
CA ALA A 426 17.83 8.16 18.83
C ALA A 426 19.02 9.04 19.25
N VAL A 427 19.15 10.21 18.62
CA VAL A 427 20.16 11.22 18.98
C VAL A 427 19.50 12.51 19.44
N HIS A 428 20.08 13.13 20.47
CA HIS A 428 19.50 14.28 21.16
C HIS A 428 20.02 15.64 20.65
N SER A 429 20.88 15.65 19.63
CA SER A 429 21.49 16.88 19.11
C SER A 429 21.91 16.73 17.64
N ALA A 430 22.16 17.87 16.99
CA ALA A 430 22.68 17.92 15.62
C ALA A 430 24.07 17.28 15.47
N GLU A 431 24.86 17.23 16.56
CA GLU A 431 26.19 16.59 16.58
C GLU A 431 26.08 15.08 16.36
N GLY A 432 25.03 14.45 16.91
CA GLY A 432 24.80 13.02 16.77
C GLY A 432 24.32 12.58 15.39
N LEU A 433 23.83 13.48 14.53
CA LEU A 433 23.23 13.12 13.24
C LEU A 433 24.19 12.42 12.27
N ARG A 434 25.47 12.82 12.27
CA ARG A 434 26.48 12.14 11.45
C ARG A 434 26.66 10.70 11.91
N GLY A 435 26.77 10.50 13.22
CA GLY A 435 26.88 9.17 13.80
C GLY A 435 25.65 8.32 13.51
N ALA A 436 24.45 8.88 13.68
CA ALA A 436 23.18 8.22 13.38
C ALA A 436 23.07 7.80 11.91
N LEU A 437 23.51 8.64 10.96
CA LEU A 437 23.52 8.29 9.54
C LEU A 437 24.43 7.10 9.24
N GLU A 438 25.65 7.09 9.77
CA GLU A 438 26.60 5.99 9.57
C GLU A 438 26.13 4.70 10.26
N GLU A 439 25.51 4.82 11.42
CA GLU A 439 24.89 3.72 12.15
C GLU A 439 23.74 3.10 11.33
N ALA A 440 22.81 3.92 10.82
CA ALA A 440 21.71 3.45 10.00
C ALA A 440 22.19 2.80 8.69
N ARG A 441 23.22 3.36 8.03
CA ARG A 441 23.88 2.72 6.87
C ARG A 441 24.49 1.37 7.23
N HIS A 442 25.08 1.24 8.42
CA HIS A 442 25.59 -0.03 8.90
C HIS A 442 24.46 -1.03 9.12
N ALA A 443 23.41 -0.65 9.86
CA ALA A 443 22.25 -1.50 10.09
C ALA A 443 21.65 -1.98 8.76
N ARG A 444 21.54 -1.10 7.76
CA ARG A 444 21.08 -1.50 6.42
C ARG A 444 22.01 -2.53 5.77
N ARG A 445 23.34 -2.45 5.94
CA ARG A 445 24.28 -3.48 5.45
C ARG A 445 24.07 -4.83 6.15
N VAL A 446 23.75 -4.83 7.44
CA VAL A 446 23.38 -6.06 8.17
C VAL A 446 22.08 -6.64 7.59
N ALA A 447 21.06 -5.81 7.38
CA ALA A 447 19.83 -6.20 6.68
C ALA A 447 20.11 -6.72 5.27
N ALA A 448 21.09 -6.12 4.58
CA ALA A 448 21.45 -6.50 3.23
C ALA A 448 22.03 -7.93 3.13
N ALA A 449 22.72 -8.39 4.17
CA ALA A 449 23.29 -9.74 4.25
C ALA A 449 22.26 -10.83 4.62
N ARG A 450 21.04 -10.46 5.03
CA ARG A 450 19.99 -11.43 5.40
C ARG A 450 19.33 -12.04 4.16
N PRO A 451 18.96 -13.33 4.20
CA PRO A 451 18.11 -13.91 3.18
C PRO A 451 16.71 -13.27 3.21
N GLY A 452 16.10 -13.06 2.04
CA GLY A 452 14.76 -12.49 1.90
C GLY A 452 14.74 -11.15 1.17
N ARG A 453 13.55 -10.74 0.72
CA ARG A 453 13.35 -9.58 -0.17
C ARG A 453 13.12 -8.27 0.55
N VAL A 454 12.59 -8.33 1.76
CA VAL A 454 12.27 -7.15 2.57
C VAL A 454 12.93 -7.34 3.92
N CYS A 455 14.04 -6.63 4.15
CA CYS A 455 14.87 -6.82 5.35
C CYS A 455 15.11 -5.47 6.03
N ALA A 456 15.09 -5.44 7.35
CA ALA A 456 15.48 -4.26 8.13
C ALA A 456 16.39 -4.70 9.28
N ALA A 457 17.24 -3.80 9.76
CA ALA A 457 17.97 -3.99 11.01
C ALA A 457 17.99 -2.70 11.81
N GLY A 458 18.03 -2.84 13.13
CA GLY A 458 18.12 -1.72 14.06
C GLY A 458 19.50 -1.58 14.68
N HIS A 459 19.74 -0.42 15.29
CA HIS A 459 20.98 -0.14 16.03
C HIS A 459 21.27 -1.14 17.17
N GLN A 460 20.25 -1.75 17.77
CA GLN A 460 20.40 -2.76 18.84
C GLN A 460 21.13 -4.01 18.35
N GLU A 461 20.99 -4.32 17.06
CA GLU A 461 21.67 -5.44 16.42
C GLU A 461 23.11 -5.11 16.05
N LEU A 462 23.54 -3.87 16.29
CA LEU A 462 24.88 -3.39 16.05
C LEU A 462 25.84 -3.65 17.22
N ALA A 463 25.59 -4.68 18.03
CA ALA A 463 26.33 -5.00 19.26
C ALA A 463 27.78 -5.51 19.10
N SER A 464 28.42 -5.33 17.93
CA SER A 464 29.81 -5.75 17.72
C SER A 464 30.75 -4.54 17.73
N HIS A 465 31.93 -4.66 18.36
CA HIS A 465 32.99 -3.64 18.37
C HIS A 465 33.45 -3.22 16.97
N VAL A 466 33.20 -4.07 15.96
CA VAL A 466 33.36 -3.75 14.52
C VAL A 466 32.47 -2.57 14.09
N LEU A 467 31.44 -2.25 14.86
CA LEU A 467 30.39 -1.29 14.54
C LEU A 467 30.69 0.10 15.10
N LEU A 468 31.69 0.20 15.97
CA LEU A 468 32.31 1.47 16.37
C LEU A 468 33.33 1.97 15.33
N LEU A 469 33.78 1.10 14.42
CA LEU A 469 34.81 1.43 13.42
C LEU A 469 34.43 2.54 12.44
N PRO A 470 33.17 2.65 11.94
CA PRO A 470 32.76 3.75 11.06
C PRO A 470 32.83 5.13 11.72
N PHE A 471 32.81 5.22 13.06
CA PHE A 471 32.89 6.48 13.79
C PHE A 471 34.33 6.98 13.97
N VAL A 472 35.33 6.16 13.62
CA VAL A 472 36.74 6.54 13.68
C VAL A 472 37.10 7.30 12.40
N PRO A 473 37.61 8.55 12.48
CA PRO A 473 38.03 9.32 11.30
C PRO A 473 39.01 8.56 10.38
N ASP A 474 38.87 8.68 9.07
CA ASP A 474 39.63 7.89 8.08
C ASP A 474 41.15 8.05 8.18
N ASP A 475 41.64 9.20 8.61
CA ASP A 475 43.04 9.46 8.90
C ASP A 475 43.51 8.66 10.14
N VAL A 476 42.70 8.63 11.20
CA VAL A 476 42.95 7.81 12.40
C VAL A 476 42.89 6.31 12.05
N ARG A 477 41.90 5.88 11.25
CA ARG A 477 41.80 4.50 10.77
C ARG A 477 43.05 4.07 10.02
N ARG A 478 43.46 4.86 9.02
CA ARG A 478 44.64 4.59 8.20
C ARG A 478 45.91 4.57 9.04
N ALA A 479 46.10 5.53 9.95
CA ALA A 479 47.26 5.56 10.83
C ALA A 479 47.32 4.36 11.78
N PHE A 480 46.17 3.95 12.34
CA PHE A 480 46.06 2.79 13.22
C PHE A 480 46.39 1.47 12.47
N THR A 481 45.76 1.24 11.32
CA THR A 481 46.00 0.06 10.49
C THR A 481 47.43 0.00 9.98
N ALA A 482 47.98 1.13 9.49
CA ALA A 482 49.35 1.19 9.01
C ALA A 482 50.36 0.81 10.11
N ARG A 483 50.19 1.37 11.32
CA ARG A 483 51.07 1.09 12.46
C ARG A 483 51.11 -0.40 12.84
N LEU A 484 50.00 -1.11 12.71
CA LEU A 484 49.88 -2.51 13.13
C LEU A 484 50.17 -3.52 12.01
N LEU A 485 49.70 -3.25 10.78
CA LEU A 485 49.74 -4.23 9.69
C LEU A 485 50.88 -4.01 8.68
N ASP A 486 51.36 -2.78 8.50
CA ASP A 486 52.42 -2.53 7.51
C ASP A 486 53.75 -3.22 7.84
N PRO A 487 54.19 -3.34 9.12
CA PRO A 487 55.36 -4.15 9.45
C PRO A 487 55.23 -5.63 9.02
N LEU A 488 54.02 -6.18 9.07
CA LEU A 488 53.72 -7.55 8.66
C LEU A 488 53.68 -7.66 7.13
N ARG A 489 53.01 -6.73 6.45
CA ARG A 489 52.96 -6.66 4.97
C ARG A 489 54.34 -6.52 4.35
N ASP A 490 55.19 -5.69 4.93
CA ASP A 490 56.57 -5.51 4.49
C ASP A 490 57.38 -6.79 4.64
N TYR A 491 57.20 -7.49 5.76
CA TYR A 491 57.87 -8.77 5.98
C TYR A 491 57.37 -9.84 4.99
N ASP A 492 56.07 -9.96 4.80
CA ASP A 492 55.44 -10.91 3.86
C ASP A 492 55.92 -10.65 2.43
N ARG A 493 55.97 -9.38 1.98
CA ARG A 493 56.50 -9.03 0.65
C ARG A 493 57.98 -9.39 0.48
N ARG A 494 58.82 -9.11 1.46
CA ARG A 494 60.29 -9.34 1.36
C ARG A 494 60.66 -10.82 1.47
N HIS A 495 59.93 -11.60 2.25
CA HIS A 495 60.29 -12.98 2.58
C HIS A 495 59.34 -14.01 1.97
N ARG A 496 58.31 -13.57 1.22
CA ARG A 496 57.21 -14.41 0.73
C ARG A 496 56.58 -15.24 1.86
N ALA A 497 56.40 -14.58 3.01
CA ALA A 497 55.75 -15.15 4.18
C ALA A 497 54.24 -14.91 4.12
N GLU A 498 53.51 -15.49 5.07
CA GLU A 498 52.04 -15.39 5.17
C GLU A 498 51.63 -15.00 6.60
N LEU A 499 52.27 -13.98 7.17
CA LEU A 499 52.01 -13.53 8.52
C LEU A 499 50.62 -12.90 8.65
N ILE A 500 50.15 -12.12 7.67
CA ILE A 500 48.79 -11.55 7.68
C ILE A 500 47.71 -12.66 7.69
N PRO A 501 47.69 -13.63 6.73
CA PRO A 501 46.75 -14.75 6.77
C PRO A 501 46.86 -15.62 8.04
N THR A 502 48.09 -15.78 8.56
CA THR A 502 48.30 -16.54 9.80
C THR A 502 47.69 -15.82 11.00
N LEU A 503 47.81 -14.49 11.08
CA LEU A 503 47.21 -13.67 12.12
C LEU A 503 45.67 -13.73 12.08
N GLU A 504 45.08 -13.55 10.90
CA GLU A 504 43.63 -13.68 10.69
C GLU A 504 43.11 -15.03 11.16
N ALA A 505 43.72 -16.12 10.69
CA ALA A 505 43.31 -17.47 11.06
C ALA A 505 43.54 -17.79 12.54
N PHE A 506 44.54 -17.18 13.18
CA PHE A 506 44.79 -17.35 14.61
C PHE A 506 43.72 -16.65 15.46
N LEU A 507 43.33 -15.43 15.09
CA LEU A 507 42.27 -14.67 15.76
C LEU A 507 40.89 -15.31 15.55
N ASP A 508 40.57 -15.77 14.34
CA ASP A 508 39.33 -16.52 14.05
C ASP A 508 39.21 -17.84 14.86
N CYS A 509 40.35 -18.38 15.30
CA CYS A 509 40.40 -19.56 16.14
C CYS A 509 40.45 -19.22 17.64
N ASP A 510 40.10 -17.99 18.02
CA ASP A 510 40.11 -17.47 19.39
C ASP A 510 41.51 -17.57 20.06
N GLY A 511 42.57 -17.53 19.26
CA GLY A 511 43.95 -17.74 19.71
C GLY A 511 44.33 -19.20 20.00
N SER A 512 43.50 -20.17 19.56
CA SER A 512 43.78 -21.60 19.75
C SER A 512 44.85 -22.09 18.76
N TRP A 513 46.01 -22.46 19.31
CA TRP A 513 47.12 -23.04 18.54
C TRP A 513 46.73 -24.28 17.75
N THR A 514 45.98 -25.20 18.36
CA THR A 514 45.62 -26.48 17.73
C THR A 514 44.63 -26.27 16.60
N ARG A 515 43.55 -25.50 16.82
CA ARG A 515 42.55 -25.21 15.78
C ARG A 515 43.16 -24.45 14.60
N CYS A 516 43.99 -23.46 14.89
CA CYS A 516 44.64 -22.65 13.87
C CYS A 516 45.64 -23.47 13.04
N ALA A 517 46.46 -24.32 13.67
CA ALA A 517 47.42 -25.18 12.98
C ALA A 517 46.71 -26.17 12.04
N THR A 518 45.60 -26.77 12.49
CA THR A 518 44.76 -27.63 11.65
C THR A 518 44.15 -26.86 10.48
N ARG A 519 43.58 -25.66 10.73
CA ARG A 519 42.95 -24.83 9.69
C ARG A 519 43.94 -24.37 8.61
N LEU A 520 45.17 -24.04 8.99
CA LEU A 520 46.22 -23.61 8.07
C LEU A 520 47.02 -24.77 7.47
N HIS A 521 46.73 -26.02 7.85
CA HIS A 521 47.52 -27.20 7.48
C HIS A 521 49.02 -27.06 7.82
N LEU A 522 49.32 -26.43 8.96
CA LEU A 522 50.68 -26.21 9.44
C LEU A 522 50.97 -27.07 10.67
N HIS A 523 52.24 -27.40 10.88
CA HIS A 523 52.68 -27.94 12.16
C HIS A 523 52.63 -26.85 13.25
N VAL A 524 52.23 -27.21 14.47
CA VAL A 524 52.09 -26.26 15.61
C VAL A 524 53.37 -25.45 15.86
N ASN A 525 54.55 -26.04 15.66
CA ASN A 525 55.82 -25.32 15.81
C ASN A 525 56.02 -24.21 14.76
N THR A 526 55.60 -24.46 13.52
CA THR A 526 55.66 -23.44 12.45
C THR A 526 54.69 -22.31 12.73
N LEU A 527 53.50 -22.63 13.26
CA LEU A 527 52.54 -21.62 13.70
C LEU A 527 53.10 -20.78 14.85
N ARG A 528 53.72 -21.41 15.87
CA ARG A 528 54.40 -20.69 16.97
C ARG A 528 55.49 -19.75 16.46
N TYR A 529 56.28 -20.19 15.49
CA TYR A 529 57.29 -19.34 14.87
C TYR A 529 56.66 -18.13 14.17
N ARG A 530 55.61 -18.33 13.36
CA ARG A 530 54.93 -17.23 12.65
C ARG A 530 54.27 -16.24 13.62
N VAL A 531 53.57 -16.72 14.64
CA VAL A 531 52.96 -15.89 15.69
C VAL A 531 54.02 -15.14 16.49
N GLY A 532 55.08 -15.81 16.93
CA GLY A 532 56.20 -15.14 17.61
C GLY A 532 56.90 -14.10 16.73
N ARG A 533 56.92 -14.30 15.40
CA ARG A 533 57.43 -13.30 14.46
C ARG A 533 56.52 -12.09 14.34
N ILE A 534 55.19 -12.29 14.34
CA ILE A 534 54.21 -11.20 14.38
C ILE A 534 54.41 -10.36 15.64
N GLU A 535 54.53 -11.00 16.80
CA GLU A 535 54.77 -10.33 18.10
C GLU A 535 56.08 -9.52 18.08
N GLN A 536 57.16 -10.09 17.53
CA GLN A 536 58.44 -9.40 17.39
C GLN A 536 58.39 -8.17 16.48
N LEU A 537 57.73 -8.29 15.32
CA LEU A 537 57.67 -7.21 14.33
C LEU A 537 56.80 -6.04 14.77
N THR A 538 55.83 -6.30 15.64
CA THR A 538 54.81 -5.33 16.07
C THR A 538 55.01 -4.88 17.51
N SER A 539 55.89 -5.54 18.27
CA SER A 539 56.07 -5.35 19.72
C SER A 539 54.77 -5.51 20.52
N ARG A 540 53.93 -6.46 20.13
CA ARG A 540 52.62 -6.79 20.74
C ARG A 540 52.60 -8.25 21.21
N ASP A 541 51.71 -8.58 22.15
CA ASP A 541 51.59 -9.90 22.77
C ASP A 541 50.20 -10.51 22.49
N LEU A 542 50.13 -11.52 21.61
CA LEU A 542 48.86 -12.14 21.21
C LEU A 542 48.28 -13.07 22.28
N SER A 543 48.91 -13.19 23.45
CA SER A 543 48.27 -13.77 24.63
C SER A 543 47.29 -12.79 25.29
N ARG A 544 47.53 -11.47 25.16
CA ARG A 544 46.70 -10.40 25.77
C ARG A 544 45.46 -10.09 24.93
N LEU A 545 44.34 -9.87 25.61
CA LEU A 545 43.07 -9.54 24.95
C LEU A 545 43.15 -8.21 24.20
N GLU A 546 43.75 -7.19 24.81
CA GLU A 546 43.88 -5.85 24.22
C GLU A 546 44.64 -5.87 22.88
N ASP A 547 45.77 -6.59 22.83
CA ASP A 547 46.56 -6.70 21.61
C ASP A 547 45.86 -7.54 20.53
N LYS A 548 45.16 -8.62 20.94
CA LYS A 548 44.30 -9.39 20.03
C LYS A 548 43.18 -8.53 19.45
N LEU A 549 42.56 -7.69 20.27
CA LEU A 549 41.51 -6.78 19.85
C LEU A 549 42.06 -5.71 18.89
N ASP A 550 43.22 -5.12 19.20
CA ASP A 550 43.88 -4.14 18.31
C ASP A 550 44.13 -4.73 16.91
N PHE A 551 44.66 -5.95 16.82
CA PHE A 551 44.87 -6.62 15.54
C PHE A 551 43.56 -7.01 14.86
N PHE A 552 42.58 -7.50 15.62
CA PHE A 552 41.26 -7.83 15.10
C PHE A 552 40.60 -6.60 14.46
N LEU A 553 40.63 -5.45 15.14
CA LEU A 553 40.12 -4.19 14.62
C LEU A 553 40.93 -3.72 13.41
N ALA A 554 42.26 -3.74 13.48
CA ALA A 554 43.12 -3.33 12.36
C ALA A 554 42.85 -4.14 11.08
N LEU A 555 42.63 -5.45 11.20
CA LEU A 555 42.28 -6.33 10.07
C LEU A 555 40.89 -6.04 9.49
N ARG A 556 39.92 -5.64 10.32
CA ARG A 556 38.57 -5.26 9.88
C ARG A 556 38.51 -3.86 9.27
N MET A 557 39.46 -2.99 9.60
CA MET A 557 39.56 -1.61 9.09
C MET A 557 40.44 -1.50 7.84
N SER A 558 41.27 -2.50 7.58
CA SER A 558 42.13 -2.63 6.41
C SER A 558 41.35 -2.98 5.15
#